data_AF-A0A547LLA7-F1
#
_entry.id   AF-A0A547LLA7-F1
#
_cell.length_a   1.000
_cell.length_b   1.000
_cell.length_c   1.000
_cell.angle_alpha   90.00
_cell.angle_beta   90.00
_cell.angle_gamma   90.00
#
_symmetry.space_group_name_H-M   'P 1'
#
loop_
_entity.id
_entity.type
_entity.pdbx_description
1 polymer ?
#
loop_
_entity_poly.entity_id
_entity_poly.type
_entity_poly.pdbx_seq_one_letter_code
_entity_poly.pdbx_strand_id
1 'polypeptide(L)'
;MKIESDDRKTQRRIRPLTTESIMSYITGFAVMEVTVRGALPIGDTTENVPYFILDTAKSAIVGQVILPKAVKRSLAVAVTVKVPAAAGSFAIGTFDDGGNFQACSFLRVESPSVQRPDGAVGLSGR
;
A
#
# COMPACT_ATOMS: atom_id res chain seq x y z
N MET A 1 -50.58 -36.44 17.44
CA MET A 1 -49.97 -35.36 18.25
C MET A 1 -49.21 -35.99 19.42
N LYS A 2 -47.88 -36.04 19.32
CA LYS A 2 -46.94 -35.88 20.44
C LYS A 2 -45.57 -35.61 19.80
N ILE A 3 -44.95 -34.53 20.24
CA ILE A 3 -43.84 -33.84 19.61
C ILE A 3 -42.56 -34.52 20.11
N GLU A 4 -41.77 -35.07 19.20
CA GLU A 4 -40.40 -35.49 19.49
C GLU A 4 -39.50 -34.33 19.08
N SER A 5 -39.11 -33.55 20.09
CA SER A 5 -38.20 -32.42 19.95
C SER A 5 -36.78 -32.95 19.78
N ASP A 6 -36.37 -33.11 18.52
CA ASP A 6 -34.98 -33.40 18.14
C ASP A 6 -34.11 -32.16 18.46
N ASP A 7 -33.46 -32.19 19.62
CA ASP A 7 -32.48 -31.21 20.08
C ASP A 7 -31.22 -31.30 19.20
N ARG A 8 -31.30 -30.79 17.97
CA ARG A 8 -30.15 -30.55 17.10
C ARG A 8 -29.38 -29.33 17.60
N LYS A 9 -28.77 -29.51 18.76
CA LYS A 9 -27.81 -28.58 19.36
C LYS A 9 -26.54 -28.58 18.50
N THR A 10 -26.48 -27.58 17.62
CA THR A 10 -25.30 -26.81 17.23
C THR A 10 -23.96 -27.49 17.54
N GLN A 11 -23.47 -28.32 16.63
CA GLN A 11 -22.05 -28.54 16.48
C GLN A 11 -21.65 -28.10 15.07
N ARG A 12 -21.50 -26.78 14.90
CA ARG A 12 -20.56 -26.27 13.90
C ARG A 12 -19.21 -26.85 14.31
N ARG A 13 -18.66 -27.81 13.55
CA ARG A 13 -17.27 -28.26 13.68
C ARG A 13 -16.37 -27.05 13.45
N ILE A 14 -16.07 -26.30 14.51
CA ILE A 14 -15.01 -25.32 14.48
C ILE A 14 -13.73 -26.17 14.41
N ARG A 15 -13.11 -26.21 13.23
CA ARG A 15 -11.80 -26.85 13.08
C ARG A 15 -10.87 -26.19 14.11
N PRO A 16 -10.07 -26.97 14.86
CA PRO A 16 -9.15 -26.39 15.83
C PRO A 16 -8.27 -25.36 15.12
N LEU A 17 -8.05 -24.21 15.76
CA LEU A 17 -7.19 -23.15 15.25
C LEU A 17 -5.75 -23.67 15.28
N THR A 18 -5.33 -24.36 14.22
CA THR A 18 -3.99 -24.97 14.14
C THR A 18 -2.98 -23.89 13.78
N THR A 19 -1.73 -24.05 14.22
CA THR A 19 -0.64 -23.18 13.82
C THR A 19 -0.49 -23.11 12.31
N GLU A 20 -0.82 -24.17 11.57
CA GLU A 20 -0.88 -24.14 10.10
C GLU A 20 -2.01 -23.27 9.56
N SER A 21 -3.22 -23.34 10.16
CA SER A 21 -4.31 -22.46 9.74
C SER A 21 -3.98 -21.00 10.09
N ILE A 22 -3.40 -20.74 11.26
CA ILE A 22 -2.93 -19.41 11.66
C ILE A 22 -1.83 -18.95 10.69
N MET A 23 -0.80 -19.78 10.44
CA MET A 23 0.33 -19.47 9.55
C MET A 23 -0.10 -19.20 8.13
N SER A 24 -1.07 -19.97 7.61
CA SER A 24 -1.67 -19.72 6.29
C SER A 24 -2.29 -18.33 6.16
N TYR A 25 -2.76 -17.72 7.25
CA TYR A 25 -3.25 -16.33 7.22
C TYR A 25 -2.13 -15.30 7.28
N ILE A 26 -0.99 -15.61 7.92
CA ILE A 26 0.13 -14.65 8.14
C ILE A 26 1.16 -14.66 7.01
N THR A 27 1.29 -15.74 6.24
CA THR A 27 2.32 -15.89 5.18
C THR A 27 2.09 -15.03 3.92
N GLY A 28 1.02 -14.23 3.85
CA GLY A 28 0.61 -13.54 2.62
C GLY A 28 1.09 -12.09 2.44
N PHE A 29 1.61 -11.43 3.49
CA PHE A 29 1.87 -9.98 3.43
C PHE A 29 3.35 -9.67 3.26
N ALA A 30 3.88 -10.00 2.08
CA ALA A 30 5.12 -9.37 1.64
C ALA A 30 4.86 -7.86 1.46
N VAL A 31 5.71 -7.02 2.05
CA VAL A 31 5.64 -5.55 1.98
C VAL A 31 6.89 -5.05 1.25
N MET A 32 6.72 -4.07 0.37
CA MET A 32 7.82 -3.36 -0.28
C MET A 32 7.78 -1.87 0.06
N GLU A 33 8.91 -1.19 -0.07
CA GLU A 33 9.02 0.25 0.14
C GLU A 33 9.08 0.97 -1.21
N VAL A 34 8.12 1.85 -1.49
CA VAL A 34 8.12 2.73 -2.66
C VAL A 34 8.42 4.16 -2.24
N THR A 35 9.03 4.95 -3.11
CA THR A 35 9.32 6.36 -2.82
C THR A 35 8.46 7.27 -3.68
N VAL A 36 7.62 8.08 -3.04
CA VAL A 36 6.90 9.17 -3.68
C VAL A 36 7.83 10.37 -3.79
N ARG A 37 8.12 10.82 -5.02
CA ARG A 37 8.97 11.99 -5.27
C ARG A 37 8.27 13.03 -6.12
N GLY A 38 8.65 14.28 -5.93
CA GLY A 38 8.21 15.37 -6.80
C GLY A 38 8.45 16.74 -6.18
N ALA A 39 7.85 17.77 -6.77
CA ALA A 39 7.88 19.12 -6.24
C ALA A 39 6.44 19.61 -6.04
N LEU A 40 6.14 20.13 -4.85
CA LEU A 40 4.81 20.66 -4.57
C LEU A 40 4.58 21.96 -5.37
N PRO A 41 3.35 22.17 -5.88
CA PRO A 41 3.02 23.37 -6.63
C PRO A 41 3.10 24.62 -5.74
N ILE A 42 3.45 25.76 -6.35
CA ILE A 42 3.53 27.03 -5.64
C ILE A 42 2.13 27.64 -5.53
N GLY A 43 1.76 28.07 -4.33
CA GLY A 43 0.48 28.73 -4.05
C GLY A 43 0.32 29.10 -2.58
N ASP A 44 -0.73 29.85 -2.28
CA ASP A 44 -0.98 30.38 -0.92
C ASP A 44 -1.82 29.44 -0.03
N THR A 45 -2.27 28.31 -0.56
CA THR A 45 -3.04 27.32 0.20
C THR A 45 -2.12 26.53 1.12
N THR A 46 -2.49 26.42 2.40
CA THR A 46 -1.78 25.63 3.42
C THR A 46 -2.55 24.38 3.84
N GLU A 47 -3.63 24.07 3.13
CA GLU A 47 -4.46 22.89 3.37
C GLU A 47 -3.66 21.62 3.05
N ASN A 48 -3.74 20.63 3.94
CA ASN A 48 -3.15 19.32 3.72
C ASN A 48 -4.16 18.41 3.03
N VAL A 49 -3.73 17.74 1.97
CA VAL A 49 -4.57 16.85 1.15
C VAL A 49 -3.97 15.44 1.17
N PRO A 50 -4.79 14.40 1.33
CA PRO A 50 -4.33 13.03 1.17
C PRO A 50 -4.15 12.69 -0.30
N TYR A 51 -2.94 12.28 -0.66
CA TYR A 51 -2.60 11.67 -1.94
C TYR A 51 -2.53 10.16 -1.77
N PHE A 52 -3.13 9.44 -2.70
CA PHE A 52 -3.23 7.98 -2.67
C PHE A 52 -2.31 7.36 -3.71
N ILE A 53 -1.64 6.28 -3.31
CA ILE A 53 -0.90 5.41 -4.22
C ILE A 53 -1.87 4.32 -4.66
N LEU A 54 -2.16 4.29 -5.97
CA LEU A 54 -3.04 3.32 -6.59
C LEU A 54 -2.21 2.26 -7.30
N ASP A 55 -2.50 0.99 -7.04
CA ASP A 55 -2.08 -0.12 -7.90
C ASP A 55 -3.05 -0.17 -9.09
N THR A 56 -2.62 0.33 -10.24
CA THR A 56 -3.47 0.44 -11.43
C THR A 56 -3.79 -0.92 -12.05
N ALA A 57 -3.01 -1.96 -11.75
CA ALA A 57 -3.30 -3.31 -12.23
C ALA A 57 -4.46 -3.96 -11.46
N LYS A 58 -4.65 -3.58 -10.19
CA LYS A 58 -5.69 -4.14 -9.31
C LYS A 58 -6.80 -3.16 -8.95
N SER A 59 -6.68 -1.91 -9.40
CA SER A 59 -7.57 -0.80 -9.03
C SER A 59 -7.73 -0.67 -7.51
N ALA A 60 -6.63 -0.81 -6.77
CA ALA A 60 -6.65 -0.85 -5.31
C ALA A 60 -5.72 0.22 -4.73
N ILE A 61 -6.20 0.92 -3.70
CA ILE A 61 -5.37 1.85 -2.93
C ILE A 61 -4.40 1.01 -2.09
N VAL A 62 -3.11 1.23 -2.31
CA VAL A 62 -2.02 0.46 -1.67
C VAL A 62 -1.20 1.30 -0.69
N GLY A 63 -1.37 2.63 -0.72
CA GLY A 63 -0.70 3.55 0.18
C GLY A 63 -1.34 4.93 0.18
N GLN A 64 -0.95 5.75 1.15
CA GLN A 64 -1.38 7.14 1.27
C GLN A 64 -0.23 8.02 1.78
N VAL A 65 -0.23 9.28 1.37
CA VAL A 65 0.68 10.32 1.85
C VAL A 65 -0.11 11.61 2.02
N ILE A 66 0.04 12.28 3.16
CA ILE A 66 -0.59 13.58 3.40
C ILE A 66 0.44 14.66 3.07
N LEU A 67 0.12 15.54 2.10
CA LEU A 67 1.00 16.63 1.69
C LEU A 67 0.22 17.94 1.61
N PRO A 68 0.87 19.10 1.78
CA PRO A 68 0.27 20.39 1.50
C PRO A 68 -0.17 20.48 0.03
N LYS A 69 -1.37 21.04 -0.19
CA LYS A 69 -1.92 21.30 -1.52
C LYS A 69 -1.03 22.21 -2.36
N ALA A 70 -0.45 23.22 -1.71
CA ALA A 70 0.50 24.14 -2.30
C ALA A 70 1.46 24.67 -1.22
N VAL A 71 2.54 25.32 -1.66
CA VAL A 71 3.56 25.90 -0.78
C VAL A 71 3.99 27.29 -1.28
N LYS A 72 4.36 28.19 -0.37
CA LYS A 72 4.78 29.57 -0.73
C LYS A 72 6.11 29.63 -1.51
N ARG A 73 6.88 28.55 -1.49
CA ARG A 73 8.16 28.41 -2.17
C ARG A 73 8.27 26.98 -2.70
N SER A 74 8.98 26.78 -3.81
CA SER A 74 9.20 25.45 -4.35
C SER A 74 9.79 24.51 -3.28
N LEU A 75 9.14 23.37 -3.08
CA LEU A 75 9.56 22.36 -2.11
C LEU A 75 9.56 20.99 -2.78
N ALA A 76 10.76 20.40 -2.89
CA ALA A 76 10.91 19.01 -3.31
C ALA A 76 10.56 18.08 -2.15
N VAL A 77 9.81 17.02 -2.45
CA VAL A 77 9.40 16.00 -1.49
C VAL A 77 9.92 14.63 -1.94
N ALA A 78 10.35 13.83 -0.97
CA ALA A 78 10.70 12.44 -1.13
C ALA A 78 10.21 11.68 0.10
N VAL A 79 9.15 10.89 -0.06
CA VAL A 79 8.49 10.17 1.04
C VAL A 79 8.48 8.68 0.74
N THR A 80 9.06 7.88 1.63
CA THR A 80 9.05 6.43 1.51
C THR A 80 7.79 5.87 2.17
N VAL A 81 7.08 5.02 1.44
CA VAL A 81 5.80 4.42 1.86
C VAL A 81 5.90 2.91 1.73
N LYS A 82 5.42 2.20 2.75
CA LYS A 82 5.29 0.74 2.72
C LYS A 82 3.99 0.35 2.03
N VAL A 83 4.07 -0.47 0.99
CA VAL A 83 2.94 -0.96 0.20
C VAL A 83 3.00 -2.49 0.06
N PRO A 84 1.88 -3.19 -0.20
CA PRO A 84 1.90 -4.62 -0.46
C PRO A 84 2.81 -4.96 -1.66
N ALA A 85 3.71 -5.94 -1.49
CA ALA A 85 4.71 -6.32 -2.49
C ALA A 85 4.11 -6.94 -3.77
N ALA A 86 2.84 -7.32 -3.73
CA ALA A 86 2.14 -7.82 -4.91
C ALA A 86 1.75 -6.69 -5.89
N ALA A 87 1.93 -5.41 -5.53
CA ALA A 87 1.61 -4.28 -6.41
C ALA A 87 2.69 -4.07 -7.48
N GLY A 88 2.27 -3.88 -8.73
CA GLY A 88 3.18 -3.89 -9.89
C GLY A 88 3.24 -2.57 -10.66
N SER A 89 2.14 -1.83 -10.71
CA SER A 89 2.04 -0.57 -11.46
C SER A 89 1.44 0.52 -10.57
N PHE A 90 2.20 1.57 -10.31
CA PHE A 90 1.80 2.61 -9.35
C PHE A 90 1.41 3.91 -10.05
N ALA A 91 0.32 4.51 -9.60
CA ALA A 91 -0.02 5.91 -9.88
C ALA A 91 -0.23 6.65 -8.56
N ILE A 92 0.00 7.96 -8.55
CA ILE A 92 -0.26 8.81 -7.38
C ILE A 92 -1.19 9.96 -7.74
N GLY A 93 -2.17 10.22 -6.88
CA GLY A 93 -3.23 11.16 -7.17
C GLY A 93 -4.20 11.35 -6.03
N THR A 94 -5.27 12.10 -6.29
CA THR A 94 -6.39 12.31 -5.37
C THR A 94 -7.67 11.73 -5.98
N PHE A 95 -8.73 11.62 -5.20
CA PHE A 95 -10.06 11.32 -5.74
C PHE A 95 -10.87 12.62 -5.83
N ASP A 96 -11.62 12.80 -6.91
CA ASP A 96 -12.58 13.90 -7.02
C ASP A 96 -13.90 13.57 -6.29
N ASP A 97 -14.83 14.53 -6.24
CA ASP A 97 -16.13 14.37 -5.58
C ASP A 97 -17.00 13.27 -6.23
N GLY A 98 -16.69 12.87 -7.47
CA GLY A 98 -17.32 11.75 -8.17
C GLY A 98 -16.68 10.39 -7.87
N GLY A 99 -15.62 10.36 -7.06
CA GLY A 99 -14.86 9.15 -6.74
C GLY A 99 -13.91 8.70 -7.86
N ASN A 100 -13.62 9.55 -8.85
CA ASN A 100 -12.66 9.22 -9.90
C ASN A 100 -11.25 9.56 -9.45
N PHE A 101 -10.30 8.67 -9.77
CA PHE A 101 -8.90 8.89 -9.46
C PHE A 101 -8.26 9.88 -10.44
N GLN A 102 -7.71 10.96 -9.90
CA GLN A 102 -7.04 12.04 -10.62
C GLN A 102 -5.54 11.97 -10.35
N ALA A 103 -4.79 11.39 -11.30
CA ALA A 103 -3.34 11.29 -11.21
C ALA A 103 -2.70 12.69 -11.22
N CYS A 104 -1.75 12.93 -10.32
CA CYS A 104 -1.02 14.18 -10.24
C CYS A 104 0.24 14.12 -11.10
N SER A 105 0.51 15.15 -11.90
CA SER A 105 1.68 15.20 -12.79
C SER A 105 2.99 15.61 -12.09
N PHE A 106 2.88 16.26 -10.92
CA PHE A 106 4.02 16.80 -10.18
C PHE A 106 4.60 15.83 -9.14
N LEU A 107 3.91 14.71 -8.88
CA LEU A 107 4.38 13.60 -8.05
C LEU A 107 4.50 12.34 -8.90
N ARG A 108 5.48 11.50 -8.57
CA ARG A 108 5.68 10.18 -9.18
C ARG A 108 6.03 9.17 -8.13
N VAL A 109 5.69 7.91 -8.38
CA VAL A 109 6.06 6.79 -7.52
C VAL A 109 7.26 6.09 -8.14
N GLU A 110 8.37 6.09 -7.43
CA GLU A 110 9.56 5.31 -7.76
C GLU A 110 9.47 3.99 -6.99
N SER A 111 9.32 2.88 -7.72
CA SER A 111 9.47 1.56 -7.14
C SER A 111 10.94 1.33 -6.79
N PRO A 112 11.25 0.56 -5.76
CA PRO A 112 12.62 0.17 -5.52
C PRO A 112 13.06 -0.59 -6.76
N SER A 113 14.08 -0.07 -7.46
CA SER A 113 14.87 -0.94 -8.33
C SER A 113 15.28 -2.05 -7.39
N VAL A 114 14.89 -3.29 -7.67
CA VAL A 114 15.48 -4.43 -6.97
C VAL A 114 16.95 -4.35 -7.37
N GLN A 115 17.75 -3.61 -6.60
CA GLN A 115 19.17 -3.74 -6.58
C GLN A 115 19.30 -5.16 -6.06
N ARG A 116 19.44 -6.10 -7.02
CA ARG A 116 19.95 -7.43 -6.73
C ARG A 116 21.06 -7.17 -5.72
N PRO A 117 21.04 -7.75 -4.52
CA PRO A 117 22.12 -7.53 -3.59
C PRO A 117 23.37 -7.98 -4.34
N ASP A 118 24.14 -7.01 -4.84
CA ASP A 118 25.44 -7.26 -5.40
C ASP A 118 26.21 -7.74 -4.19
N GLY A 119 26.29 -9.07 -4.10
CA GLY A 119 26.88 -9.76 -2.96
C GLY A 119 28.22 -9.10 -2.66
N ALA A 120 28.52 -8.92 -1.38
CA ALA A 120 29.79 -8.39 -0.94
C ALA A 120 30.93 -9.20 -1.58
N VAL A 121 31.48 -8.71 -2.69
CA VAL A 121 32.73 -9.23 -3.26
C VAL A 121 33.83 -8.60 -2.43
N GLY A 122 34.22 -9.30 -1.36
CA GLY A 122 35.46 -8.98 -0.66
C GLY A 122 36.61 -8.96 -1.66
N LEU A 123 37.54 -8.02 -1.50
CA LEU A 123 38.81 -8.05 -2.22
C LEU A 123 39.49 -9.40 -1.92
N SER A 124 39.48 -10.33 -2.87
CA SER A 124 40.36 -11.50 -2.80
C SER A 124 41.78 -11.00 -3.04
N GLY A 125 42.62 -11.26 -2.05
CA GLY A 125 43.91 -10.65 -1.85
C GLY A 125 44.92 -10.85 -2.97
N ARG A 126 45.87 -9.94 -2.95
CA ARG A 126 47.14 -9.90 -3.70
C ARG A 126 48.00 -11.12 -3.46
#